data_AF-A0A2W6NUM7-F1
#
_entry.id   AF-A0A2W6NUM7-F1
#
_cell.length_a   1.000
_cell.length_b   1.000
_cell.length_c   1.000
_cell.angle_alpha   90.00
_cell.angle_beta   90.00
_cell.angle_gamma   90.00
#
_symmetry.space_group_name_H-M   'P 1'
#
loop_
_entity.id
_entity.type
_entity.pdbx_description
1 polymer ?
#
loop_
_entity_poly.entity_id
_entity_poly.type
_entity_poly.pdbx_seq_one_letter_code
_entity_poly.pdbx_strand_id
1 'polypeptide(L)'
;VIECSVNPGETFLDRMIAMVEGAQRRKTPNEIALTILLIALTIVFLLATATLWPFSAWGGNAVSVTVLVALLVCLIPTTIGGLLSAIGVAGMSRMLGANVIATSGRAVEAAGDVDVLLLDKTGTITLGNRQASEFIPAQGVDEKMLADAAQLASLADETPEGRSIVILAKQRFNLRERDVQSLHATFVPFTAQSRMSGINIDNRMIRKGSVDAIRRHVEANGGHFPADVDQKVDQVARQGATPLVVVEGSRVLGVIALKDIIKGGIKERFAQLRQMGIKTVMITGDNRLTAAAIAAEAGVDDFLAEATPEAKLALIRQYQAEGRLVAMTGDGTNDAPALAQADVAVAMNSGTQAAKEAGNMVDLDSNPTKLIEVVHIGKQMLMTRGSLTTFSIANDVAKYFAIIPAAFAATYPQLNALNIMRLHSPDSAILSAVIFNALIIVFLIPLALKGVSYKPLTASAMLRRNLWIYGLGGLLVPFIGIKVIDLLLTVCGLV
;
A
#
# COMPACT_ATOMS: atom_id res chain seq x y z
N VAL A 1 -30.51 19.89 -6.13
CA VAL A 1 -29.87 20.68 -7.20
C VAL A 1 -28.38 20.65 -6.93
N ILE A 2 -27.56 20.23 -7.89
CA ILE A 2 -26.09 20.22 -7.77
C ILE A 2 -25.51 21.19 -8.80
N GLU A 3 -24.42 21.86 -8.45
CA GLU A 3 -23.65 22.71 -9.36
C GLU A 3 -22.42 21.93 -9.84
N CYS A 4 -22.17 21.91 -11.14
CA CYS A 4 -20.99 21.26 -11.71
C CYS A 4 -19.75 22.08 -11.35
N SER A 5 -18.82 21.47 -10.61
CA SER A 5 -17.59 22.13 -10.13
C SER A 5 -16.32 21.70 -10.87
N VAL A 6 -16.42 20.83 -11.87
CA VAL A 6 -15.28 20.25 -12.60
C VAL A 6 -15.40 20.49 -14.09
N ASN A 7 -14.26 20.72 -14.74
CA ASN A 7 -14.20 20.91 -16.19
C ASN A 7 -14.34 19.57 -16.93
N PRO A 8 -14.72 19.58 -18.22
CA PRO A 8 -14.65 18.40 -19.08
C PRO A 8 -13.24 17.79 -19.11
N GLY A 9 -13.13 16.46 -18.98
CA GLY A 9 -11.84 15.76 -18.92
C GLY A 9 -11.21 15.67 -17.53
N GLU A 10 -11.75 16.39 -16.54
CA GLU A 10 -11.28 16.37 -15.14
C GLU A 10 -12.28 15.67 -14.20
N THR A 11 -13.31 15.06 -14.78
CA THR A 11 -14.31 14.33 -14.01
C THR A 11 -13.69 13.12 -13.30
N PHE A 12 -14.33 12.65 -12.23
CA PHE A 12 -13.87 11.44 -11.54
C PHE A 12 -13.82 10.22 -12.47
N LEU A 13 -14.78 10.11 -13.39
CA LEU A 13 -14.81 9.07 -14.42
C LEU A 13 -13.65 9.23 -15.40
N ASP A 14 -13.36 10.45 -15.88
CA ASP A 14 -12.22 10.71 -16.76
C ASP A 14 -10.89 10.37 -16.08
N ARG A 15 -10.75 10.61 -14.78
CA ARG A 15 -9.55 10.20 -14.02
C ARG A 15 -9.37 8.68 -13.99
N MET A 16 -10.46 7.92 -13.87
CA MET A 16 -10.39 6.45 -13.96
C MET A 16 -10.06 6.00 -15.38
N ILE A 17 -10.62 6.66 -16.41
CA ILE A 17 -10.35 6.36 -17.82
C ILE A 17 -8.88 6.64 -18.16
N ALA A 18 -8.35 7.81 -17.76
CA ALA A 18 -6.97 8.19 -17.99
C ALA A 18 -5.94 7.22 -17.37
N MET A 19 -6.30 6.56 -16.27
CA MET A 19 -5.46 5.52 -15.66
C MET A 19 -5.41 4.23 -16.50
N VAL A 20 -6.47 3.92 -17.23
CA VAL A 20 -6.58 2.73 -18.09
C VAL A 20 -6.02 3.01 -19.49
N GLU A 21 -6.19 4.23 -19.99
CA GLU A 21 -5.75 4.62 -21.33
C GLU A 21 -4.21 4.76 -21.43
N GLY A 22 -3.62 4.08 -22.42
CA GLY A 22 -2.17 3.93 -22.52
C GLY A 22 -1.40 5.18 -22.99
N ALA A 23 -2.06 6.18 -23.57
CA ALA A 23 -1.39 7.31 -24.24
C ALA A 23 -0.58 8.22 -23.29
N GLN A 24 -0.91 8.24 -21.99
CA GLN A 24 -0.23 9.05 -20.99
C GLN A 24 0.78 8.26 -20.13
N ARG A 25 0.89 6.94 -20.32
CA ARG A 25 1.74 6.07 -19.48
C ARG A 25 3.19 6.06 -19.95
N ARG A 26 4.07 6.69 -19.18
CA ARG A 26 5.53 6.53 -19.35
C ARG A 26 6.00 5.19 -18.79
N LYS A 27 7.07 4.64 -19.38
CA LYS A 27 7.77 3.47 -18.82
C LYS A 27 8.34 3.80 -17.45
N THR A 28 8.26 2.85 -16.53
CA THR A 28 8.78 2.99 -15.17
C THR A 28 10.29 2.74 -15.11
N PRO A 29 11.00 3.15 -14.04
CA PRO A 29 12.44 2.92 -13.91
C PRO A 29 12.85 1.46 -14.09
N ASN A 30 12.14 0.51 -13.46
CA ASN A 30 12.41 -0.92 -13.62
C ASN A 30 12.08 -1.40 -15.05
N GLU A 31 10.98 -0.94 -15.65
CA GLU A 31 10.63 -1.27 -17.04
C GLU A 31 11.72 -0.79 -18.02
N ILE A 32 12.30 0.39 -17.79
CA ILE A 32 13.43 0.93 -18.56
C ILE A 32 14.69 0.08 -18.32
N ALA A 33 15.04 -0.21 -17.07
CA ALA A 33 16.22 -1.00 -16.72
C ALA A 33 16.21 -2.37 -17.40
N LEU A 34 15.07 -3.08 -17.35
CA LEU A 34 14.92 -4.35 -18.07
C LEU A 34 14.98 -4.13 -19.59
N THR A 35 14.30 -3.10 -20.13
CA THR A 35 14.34 -2.81 -21.57
C THR A 35 15.78 -2.62 -22.08
N ILE A 36 16.64 -1.92 -21.31
CA ILE A 36 18.07 -1.74 -21.67
C ILE A 36 18.79 -3.09 -21.75
N LEU A 37 18.59 -3.96 -20.77
CA LEU A 37 19.16 -5.32 -20.79
C LEU A 37 18.67 -6.13 -22.00
N LEU A 38 17.37 -6.06 -22.31
CA LEU A 38 16.78 -6.76 -23.46
C LEU A 38 17.33 -6.26 -24.79
N ILE A 39 17.52 -4.95 -24.94
CA ILE A 39 18.15 -4.36 -26.12
C ILE A 39 19.60 -4.82 -26.23
N ALA A 40 20.36 -4.80 -25.13
CA ALA A 40 21.75 -5.25 -25.11
C ALA A 40 21.87 -6.73 -25.54
N LEU A 41 21.04 -7.61 -24.98
CA LEU A 41 21.00 -9.03 -25.37
C LEU A 41 20.61 -9.20 -26.85
N THR A 42 19.65 -8.43 -27.34
CA THR A 42 19.24 -8.47 -28.76
C THR A 42 20.38 -8.06 -29.68
N ILE A 43 21.15 -7.03 -29.32
CA ILE A 43 22.35 -6.62 -30.08
C ILE A 43 23.40 -7.73 -30.08
N VAL A 44 23.68 -8.33 -28.92
CA VAL A 44 24.62 -9.45 -28.79
C VAL A 44 24.20 -10.62 -29.67
N PHE A 45 22.93 -11.05 -29.62
CA PHE A 45 22.44 -12.17 -30.42
C PHE A 45 22.35 -11.84 -31.91
N LEU A 46 22.04 -10.60 -32.28
CA LEU A 46 22.07 -10.15 -33.67
C LEU A 46 23.49 -10.28 -34.24
N LEU A 47 24.50 -9.75 -33.53
CA LEU A 47 25.89 -9.87 -33.96
C LEU A 47 26.36 -11.32 -33.97
N ALA A 48 26.02 -12.08 -32.92
CA ALA A 48 26.39 -13.48 -32.81
C ALA A 48 25.84 -14.29 -34.00
N THR A 49 24.56 -14.14 -34.34
CA THR A 49 23.93 -14.91 -35.43
C THR A 49 24.31 -14.40 -36.83
N ALA A 50 24.39 -13.09 -37.04
CA ALA A 50 24.75 -12.52 -38.33
C ALA A 50 26.19 -12.89 -38.74
N THR A 51 27.11 -12.97 -37.78
CA THR A 51 28.50 -13.37 -38.03
C THR A 51 28.68 -14.88 -38.24
N LEU A 52 27.70 -15.73 -37.88
CA LEU A 52 27.77 -17.16 -38.20
C LEU A 52 27.73 -17.42 -39.70
N TRP A 53 27.10 -16.56 -40.49
CA TRP A 53 27.05 -16.73 -41.95
C TRP A 53 28.46 -16.73 -42.58
N PRO A 54 29.28 -15.67 -42.44
CA PRO A 54 30.63 -15.69 -43.00
C PRO A 54 31.53 -16.76 -42.36
N PHE A 55 31.37 -17.06 -41.06
CA PHE A 55 32.16 -18.11 -40.40
C PHE A 55 31.84 -19.52 -40.90
N SER A 56 30.57 -19.83 -41.14
CA SER A 56 30.15 -21.13 -41.70
C SER A 56 30.48 -21.26 -43.17
N ALA A 57 30.34 -20.17 -43.95
CA ALA A 57 30.68 -20.12 -45.37
C ALA A 57 32.17 -20.38 -45.63
N TRP A 58 33.04 -20.01 -44.68
CA TRP A 58 34.48 -20.27 -44.80
C TRP A 58 34.84 -21.74 -44.52
N GLY A 59 34.17 -22.36 -43.54
CA GLY A 59 34.45 -23.74 -43.11
C GLY A 59 33.74 -24.84 -43.92
N GLY A 60 32.79 -24.48 -44.77
CA GLY A 60 32.00 -25.40 -45.57
C GLY A 60 30.77 -24.72 -46.17
N ASN A 61 29.64 -25.42 -46.21
CA ASN A 61 28.39 -24.82 -46.65
C ASN A 61 27.89 -23.82 -45.60
N ALA A 62 27.54 -22.62 -46.05
CA ALA A 62 26.98 -21.58 -45.20
C ALA A 62 25.64 -22.02 -44.60
N VAL A 63 25.41 -21.70 -43.34
CA VAL A 63 24.10 -21.91 -42.70
C VAL A 63 23.06 -21.06 -43.43
N SER A 64 21.90 -21.66 -43.73
CA SER A 64 20.84 -20.96 -44.45
C SER A 64 20.29 -19.78 -43.64
N VAL A 65 19.86 -18.74 -44.34
CA VAL A 65 19.31 -17.53 -43.71
C VAL A 65 18.09 -17.86 -42.85
N THR A 66 17.25 -18.83 -43.27
CA THR A 66 16.08 -19.27 -42.51
C THR A 66 16.46 -19.86 -41.15
N VAL A 67 17.53 -20.66 -41.09
CA VAL A 67 18.05 -21.24 -39.83
C VAL A 67 18.67 -20.17 -38.94
N LEU A 68 19.41 -19.21 -39.52
CA LEU A 68 19.96 -18.08 -38.76
C LEU A 68 18.86 -17.19 -38.16
N VAL A 69 17.79 -16.92 -38.90
CA VAL A 69 16.62 -16.20 -38.40
C VAL A 69 15.91 -16.99 -37.30
N ALA A 70 15.71 -18.30 -37.49
CA ALA A 70 15.11 -19.16 -36.46
C ALA A 70 15.95 -19.18 -35.17
N LEU A 71 17.27 -19.28 -35.28
CA LEU A 71 18.22 -19.18 -34.16
C LEU A 71 18.11 -17.83 -33.47
N LEU A 72 18.15 -16.73 -34.22
CA LEU A 72 18.05 -15.38 -33.67
C LEU A 72 16.74 -15.19 -32.90
N VAL A 73 15.60 -15.58 -33.48
CA VAL A 73 14.28 -15.47 -32.83
C VAL A 73 14.18 -16.32 -31.57
N CYS A 74 14.85 -17.48 -31.53
CA CYS A 74 14.89 -18.31 -30.33
C CYS A 74 15.76 -17.69 -29.23
N LEU A 75 16.89 -17.07 -29.57
CA LEU A 75 17.81 -16.47 -28.59
C LEU A 75 17.35 -15.11 -28.08
N ILE A 76 16.71 -14.29 -28.92
CA ILE A 76 16.13 -13.03 -28.46
C ILE A 76 15.16 -13.32 -27.30
N PRO A 77 15.15 -12.53 -26.20
CA PRO A 77 14.28 -12.77 -25.06
C PRO A 77 12.81 -12.38 -25.34
N THR A 78 12.19 -12.96 -26.37
CA THR A 78 10.81 -12.71 -26.79
C THR A 78 9.81 -13.01 -25.69
N THR A 79 10.09 -13.99 -24.84
CA THR A 79 9.24 -14.40 -23.71
C THR A 79 8.98 -13.23 -22.76
N ILE A 80 10.01 -12.58 -22.25
CA ILE A 80 9.84 -11.42 -21.37
C ILE A 80 9.52 -10.15 -22.16
N GLY A 81 10.07 -9.99 -23.37
CA GLY A 81 9.83 -8.82 -24.22
C GLY A 81 8.34 -8.60 -24.53
N GLY A 82 7.60 -9.67 -24.80
CA GLY A 82 6.15 -9.60 -25.04
C GLY A 82 5.32 -9.45 -23.77
N LEU A 83 5.79 -9.97 -22.63
CA LEU A 83 5.04 -9.99 -21.37
C LEU A 83 5.27 -8.76 -20.49
N LEU A 84 6.36 -8.01 -20.67
CA LEU A 84 6.74 -6.88 -19.82
C LEU A 84 5.63 -5.82 -19.70
N SER A 85 5.06 -5.41 -20.84
CA SER A 85 3.96 -4.43 -20.90
C SER A 85 2.68 -4.98 -20.26
N ALA A 86 2.37 -6.26 -20.49
CA ALA A 86 1.19 -6.92 -19.94
C ALA A 86 1.22 -7.00 -18.41
N ILE A 87 2.39 -7.27 -17.82
CA ILE A 87 2.59 -7.25 -16.35
C ILE A 87 2.29 -5.85 -15.80
N GLY A 88 2.75 -4.80 -16.48
CA GLY A 88 2.48 -3.41 -16.12
C GLY A 88 0.98 -3.10 -16.06
N VAL A 89 0.26 -3.44 -17.14
CA VAL A 89 -1.19 -3.21 -17.26
C VAL A 89 -1.97 -4.03 -16.21
N ALA A 90 -1.68 -5.32 -16.07
CA ALA A 90 -2.33 -6.17 -15.08
C ALA A 90 -2.09 -5.70 -13.64
N GLY A 91 -0.90 -5.17 -13.37
CA GLY A 91 -0.56 -4.52 -12.11
C GLY A 91 -1.48 -3.34 -11.77
N MET A 92 -1.67 -2.44 -12.73
CA MET A 92 -2.58 -1.29 -12.60
C MET A 92 -4.04 -1.74 -12.41
N SER A 93 -4.49 -2.75 -13.16
CA SER A 93 -5.85 -3.29 -13.01
C SER A 93 -6.09 -3.87 -11.61
N ARG A 94 -5.09 -4.54 -11.02
CA ARG A 94 -5.19 -5.04 -9.63
C ARG A 94 -5.19 -3.89 -8.62
N MET A 95 -4.44 -2.81 -8.86
CA MET A 95 -4.47 -1.62 -8.01
C MET A 95 -5.86 -0.97 -8.02
N LEU A 96 -6.48 -0.85 -9.21
CA LEU A 96 -7.86 -0.38 -9.33
C LEU A 96 -8.85 -1.33 -8.66
N GLY A 97 -8.66 -2.64 -8.78
CA GLY A 97 -9.48 -3.65 -8.09
C GLY A 97 -9.37 -3.59 -6.56
N ALA A 98 -8.26 -3.07 -6.03
CA ALA A 98 -8.08 -2.73 -4.62
C ALA A 98 -8.66 -1.34 -4.26
N ASN A 99 -9.45 -0.74 -5.15
CA ASN A 99 -9.97 0.63 -5.09
C ASN A 99 -8.89 1.68 -4.76
N VAL A 100 -7.72 1.58 -5.40
CA VAL A 100 -6.67 2.60 -5.34
C VAL A 100 -6.40 3.13 -6.74
N ILE A 101 -6.52 4.45 -6.91
CA ILE A 101 -6.23 5.13 -8.17
C ILE A 101 -4.77 5.60 -8.13
N ALA A 102 -3.93 5.13 -9.04
CA ALA A 102 -2.55 5.59 -9.18
C ALA A 102 -2.42 6.52 -10.38
N THR A 103 -1.75 7.67 -10.21
CA THR A 103 -1.55 8.64 -11.30
C THR A 103 -0.61 8.12 -12.38
N SER A 104 0.22 7.13 -12.05
CA SER A 104 1.12 6.48 -13.00
C SER A 104 1.55 5.09 -12.54
N GLY A 105 1.98 4.25 -13.48
CA GLY A 105 2.61 2.95 -13.15
C GLY A 105 3.90 3.09 -12.32
N ARG A 106 4.56 4.25 -12.36
CA ARG A 106 5.74 4.53 -11.53
C ARG A 106 5.38 4.53 -10.05
N ALA A 107 4.24 5.10 -9.66
CA ALA A 107 3.79 5.10 -8.27
C ALA A 107 3.59 3.66 -7.78
N VAL A 108 2.91 2.83 -8.57
CA VAL A 108 2.67 1.41 -8.23
C VAL A 108 3.96 0.63 -8.05
N GLU A 109 4.93 0.86 -8.93
CA GLU A 109 6.23 0.22 -8.83
C GLU A 109 7.03 0.69 -7.63
N ALA A 110 7.08 2.00 -7.40
CA ALA A 110 7.76 2.59 -6.25
C ALA A 110 7.17 2.09 -4.92
N ALA A 111 5.85 1.88 -4.86
CA ALA A 111 5.20 1.27 -3.70
C ALA A 111 5.73 -0.14 -3.40
N GLY A 112 6.19 -0.86 -4.43
CA GLY A 112 6.83 -2.14 -4.28
C GLY A 112 8.20 -2.08 -3.63
N ASP A 113 8.90 -0.94 -3.62
CA ASP A 113 10.25 -0.81 -3.04
C ASP A 113 10.32 0.11 -1.83
N VAL A 114 9.17 0.44 -1.23
CA VAL A 114 9.09 1.24 0.00
C VAL A 114 9.81 0.54 1.15
N ASP A 115 10.68 1.28 1.84
CA ASP A 115 11.40 0.84 3.04
C ASP A 115 10.80 1.41 4.33
N VAL A 116 10.26 2.64 4.25
CA VAL A 116 9.67 3.35 5.39
C VAL A 116 8.29 3.85 5.04
N LEU A 117 7.31 3.53 5.86
CA LEU A 117 5.96 4.04 5.79
C LEU A 117 5.72 5.07 6.89
N LEU A 118 5.46 6.30 6.48
CA LEU A 118 5.03 7.40 7.34
C LEU A 118 3.51 7.46 7.32
N LEU A 119 2.89 7.41 8.49
CA LEU A 119 1.44 7.52 8.63
C LEU A 119 1.11 8.74 9.46
N ASP A 120 0.29 9.64 8.93
CA ASP A 120 -0.36 10.60 9.81
C ASP A 120 -1.25 9.86 10.83
N LYS A 121 -1.40 10.38 12.04
CA LYS A 121 -2.20 9.72 13.08
C LYS A 121 -3.69 9.94 12.85
N THR A 122 -4.08 11.17 12.57
CA THR A 122 -5.50 11.57 12.54
C THR A 122 -6.13 11.06 11.25
N GLY A 123 -7.30 10.42 11.34
CA GLY A 123 -8.03 9.91 10.18
C GLY A 123 -7.42 8.67 9.52
N THR A 124 -6.12 8.43 9.73
CA THR A 124 -5.37 7.29 9.17
C THR A 124 -5.31 6.17 10.21
N ILE A 125 -4.45 6.26 11.24
CA ILE A 125 -4.31 5.23 12.30
C ILE A 125 -5.57 5.14 13.16
N THR A 126 -6.16 6.29 13.42
CA THR A 126 -7.33 6.46 14.28
C THR A 126 -8.57 6.76 13.44
N LEU A 127 -9.75 6.69 14.05
CA LEU A 127 -11.00 7.14 13.42
C LEU A 127 -11.04 8.65 13.15
N GLY A 128 -10.06 9.41 13.67
CA GLY A 128 -9.89 10.84 13.43
C GLY A 128 -10.66 11.75 14.39
N ASN A 129 -11.63 11.20 15.13
CA ASN A 129 -12.36 11.93 16.17
C ASN A 129 -12.06 11.30 17.53
N ARG A 130 -11.81 12.16 18.54
CA ARG A 130 -11.71 11.71 19.93
C ARG A 130 -13.09 11.28 20.40
N GLN A 131 -13.18 10.11 21.03
CA GLN A 131 -14.42 9.52 21.52
C GLN A 131 -14.32 9.27 23.01
N ALA A 132 -15.45 9.37 23.71
CA ALA A 132 -15.52 9.03 25.13
C ALA A 132 -15.18 7.56 25.34
N SER A 133 -14.20 7.32 26.21
CA SER A 133 -13.78 5.97 26.57
C SER A 133 -14.19 5.57 27.97
N GLU A 134 -14.18 6.52 28.91
CA GLU A 134 -14.36 6.20 30.32
C GLU A 134 -15.01 7.36 31.09
N PHE A 135 -15.85 6.99 32.06
CA PHE A 135 -16.39 7.88 33.07
C PHE A 135 -15.60 7.69 34.37
N ILE A 136 -14.96 8.75 34.84
CA ILE A 136 -14.11 8.73 36.03
C ILE A 136 -14.77 9.62 37.08
N PRO A 137 -15.56 9.05 38.01
CA PRO A 137 -16.33 9.82 38.98
C PRO A 137 -15.42 10.54 39.98
N ALA A 138 -15.83 11.72 40.42
CA ALA A 138 -15.20 12.41 41.55
C ALA A 138 -15.45 11.65 42.87
N GLN A 139 -14.67 11.93 43.90
CA GLN A 139 -14.85 11.30 45.22
C GLN A 139 -16.30 11.45 45.73
N GLY A 140 -16.92 10.34 46.11
CA GLY A 140 -18.31 10.32 46.60
C GLY A 140 -19.38 10.52 45.52
N VAL A 141 -19.04 10.32 44.24
CA VAL A 141 -19.98 10.30 43.12
C VAL A 141 -20.02 8.88 42.55
N ASP A 142 -21.23 8.40 42.24
CA ASP A 142 -21.40 7.12 41.54
C ASP A 142 -21.14 7.29 40.04
N GLU A 143 -20.51 6.30 39.42
CA GLU A 143 -20.19 6.33 37.99
C GLU A 143 -21.47 6.44 37.14
N LYS A 144 -22.55 5.76 37.56
CA LYS A 144 -23.85 5.84 36.90
C LYS A 144 -24.43 7.25 36.94
N MET A 145 -24.27 7.95 38.07
CA MET A 145 -24.74 9.34 38.23
C MET A 145 -23.95 10.29 37.32
N LEU A 146 -22.63 10.10 37.21
CA LEU A 146 -21.80 10.85 36.28
C LEU A 146 -22.23 10.61 34.83
N ALA A 147 -22.42 9.35 34.42
CA ALA A 147 -22.86 9.02 33.07
C ALA A 147 -24.23 9.61 32.73
N ASP A 148 -25.12 9.69 33.72
CA ASP A 148 -26.45 10.30 33.59
C ASP A 148 -26.38 11.78 33.26
N ALA A 149 -25.64 12.54 34.07
CA ALA A 149 -25.43 13.96 33.87
C ALA A 149 -24.62 14.25 32.60
N ALA A 150 -23.64 13.41 32.30
CA ALA A 150 -22.82 13.51 31.09
C ALA A 150 -23.66 13.34 29.82
N GLN A 151 -24.58 12.36 29.82
CA GLN A 151 -25.52 12.17 28.71
C GLN A 151 -26.42 13.40 28.55
N LEU A 152 -27.06 13.84 29.62
CA LEU A 152 -27.94 15.01 29.62
C LEU A 152 -27.26 16.28 29.08
N ALA A 153 -26.03 16.54 29.52
CA ALA A 153 -25.26 17.69 29.07
C ALA A 153 -24.74 17.55 27.62
N SER A 154 -24.73 16.33 27.07
CA SER A 154 -24.26 16.04 25.71
C SER A 154 -25.40 15.87 24.69
N LEU A 155 -26.67 15.87 25.11
CA LEU A 155 -27.82 15.75 24.20
C LEU A 155 -27.91 16.92 23.20
N ALA A 156 -27.49 18.13 23.61
CA ALA A 156 -27.41 19.31 22.75
C ALA A 156 -26.01 19.57 22.17
N ASP A 157 -25.10 18.62 22.35
CA ASP A 157 -23.74 18.67 21.80
C ASP A 157 -23.67 17.76 20.57
N GLU A 158 -23.95 18.33 19.40
CA GLU A 158 -23.97 17.59 18.14
C GLU A 158 -22.58 17.24 17.60
N THR A 159 -21.51 17.67 18.28
CA THR A 159 -20.13 17.34 17.92
C THR A 159 -19.87 15.83 18.03
N PRO A 160 -18.85 15.29 17.32
CA PRO A 160 -18.43 13.91 17.49
C PRO A 160 -18.14 13.52 18.94
N GLU A 161 -17.56 14.43 19.72
CA GLU A 161 -17.26 14.27 21.14
C GLU A 161 -18.55 14.17 21.97
N GLY A 162 -19.50 15.08 21.75
CA GLY A 162 -20.82 15.05 22.41
C GLY A 162 -21.58 13.76 22.13
N ARG A 163 -21.69 13.38 20.86
CA ARG A 163 -22.35 12.14 20.44
C ARG A 163 -21.70 10.90 21.04
N SER A 164 -20.37 10.86 21.12
CA SER A 164 -19.62 9.73 21.69
C SER A 164 -19.96 9.46 23.15
N ILE A 165 -20.23 10.52 23.93
CA ILE A 165 -20.60 10.41 25.36
C ILE A 165 -22.00 9.83 25.51
N VAL A 166 -22.93 10.26 24.67
CA VAL A 166 -24.30 9.70 24.65
C VAL A 166 -24.26 8.21 24.29
N ILE A 167 -23.42 7.83 23.33
CA ILE A 167 -23.20 6.42 22.94
C ILE A 167 -22.59 5.62 24.09
N LEU A 168 -21.55 6.12 24.75
CA LEU A 168 -20.89 5.44 25.87
C LEU A 168 -21.85 5.23 27.05
N ALA A 169 -22.64 6.25 27.40
CA ALA A 169 -23.66 6.17 28.44
C ALA A 169 -24.73 5.13 28.11
N LYS A 170 -25.17 5.06 26.85
CA LYS A 170 -26.13 4.06 26.37
C LYS A 170 -25.55 2.64 26.42
N GLN A 171 -24.30 2.43 25.99
CA GLN A 171 -23.67 1.11 25.95
C GLN A 171 -23.36 0.56 27.34
N ARG A 172 -22.82 1.40 28.24
CA ARG A 172 -22.35 0.95 29.57
C ARG A 172 -23.46 0.88 30.61
N PHE A 173 -24.43 1.80 30.57
CA PHE A 173 -25.45 1.94 31.61
C PHE A 173 -26.89 1.74 31.11
N ASN A 174 -27.09 1.38 29.84
CA ASN A 174 -28.41 1.21 29.22
C ASN A 174 -29.32 2.45 29.35
N LEU A 175 -28.74 3.64 29.42
CA LEU A 175 -29.48 4.91 29.42
C LEU A 175 -30.01 5.18 28.00
N ARG A 176 -31.19 4.64 27.68
CA ARG A 176 -31.92 4.85 26.42
C ARG A 176 -33.04 5.88 26.62
N GLU A 177 -33.39 6.55 25.52
CA GLU A 177 -34.61 7.38 25.33
C GLU A 177 -35.13 8.07 26.59
N ARG A 178 -34.77 9.35 26.75
CA ARG A 178 -35.43 10.22 27.72
C ARG A 178 -36.55 10.95 27.02
N ASP A 179 -37.70 11.02 27.66
CA ASP A 179 -38.79 11.87 27.20
C ASP A 179 -38.40 13.34 27.43
N VAL A 180 -37.73 13.91 26.43
CA VAL A 180 -37.22 15.28 26.44
C VAL A 180 -38.37 16.30 26.53
N GLN A 181 -39.58 15.93 26.11
CA GLN A 181 -40.76 16.81 26.18
C GLN A 181 -41.34 16.87 27.59
N SER A 182 -41.20 15.80 28.37
CA SER A 182 -41.63 15.75 29.78
C SER A 182 -40.73 16.55 30.73
N LEU A 183 -39.49 16.78 30.34
CA LEU A 183 -38.53 17.60 31.09
C LEU A 183 -38.73 19.04 30.60
N HIS A 184 -39.26 19.95 31.45
CA HIS A 184 -39.33 21.39 31.17
C HIS A 184 -37.93 22.02 31.10
N ALA A 185 -37.12 21.56 30.14
CA ALA A 185 -35.69 21.77 30.09
C ALA A 185 -35.30 22.74 28.99
N THR A 186 -34.31 23.59 29.28
CA THR A 186 -33.68 24.44 28.28
C THR A 186 -32.28 23.91 27.98
N PHE A 187 -32.08 23.50 26.73
CA PHE A 187 -30.78 23.01 26.28
C PHE A 187 -29.81 24.16 26.03
N VAL A 188 -28.55 23.95 26.42
CA VAL A 188 -27.45 24.87 26.12
C VAL A 188 -26.56 24.18 25.09
N PRO A 189 -26.66 24.58 23.81
CA PRO A 189 -25.88 23.94 22.75
C PRO A 189 -24.38 24.19 22.96
N PHE A 190 -23.56 23.28 22.43
CA PHE A 190 -22.12 23.49 22.40
C PHE A 190 -21.77 24.72 21.53
N THR A 191 -20.88 25.57 22.01
CA THR A 191 -20.26 26.63 21.19
C THR A 191 -18.75 26.64 21.37
N ALA A 192 -18.01 26.97 20.29
CA ALA A 192 -16.55 27.02 20.33
C ALA A 192 -16.01 28.11 21.28
N GLN A 193 -16.80 29.17 21.51
CA GLN A 193 -16.46 30.26 22.43
C GLN A 193 -16.60 29.83 23.89
N SER A 194 -17.67 29.10 24.24
CA SER A 194 -17.89 28.60 25.61
C SER A 194 -17.04 27.37 25.92
N ARG A 195 -16.71 26.56 24.89
CA ARG A 195 -16.08 25.23 25.02
C ARG A 195 -16.82 24.30 25.98
N MET A 196 -18.13 24.51 26.13
CA MET A 196 -19.00 23.72 26.99
C MET A 196 -20.41 23.61 26.40
N SER A 197 -21.11 22.55 26.77
CA SER A 197 -22.53 22.29 26.48
C SER A 197 -23.26 21.96 27.78
N GLY A 198 -24.58 21.89 27.74
CA GLY A 198 -25.34 21.48 28.90
C GLY A 198 -26.85 21.49 28.75
N ILE A 199 -27.50 21.38 29.89
CA ILE A 199 -28.96 21.46 30.01
C ILE A 199 -29.32 22.13 31.33
N ASN A 200 -30.44 22.86 31.33
CA ASN A 200 -31.09 23.33 32.55
C ASN A 200 -32.40 22.58 32.68
N ILE A 201 -32.59 21.84 33.77
CA ILE A 201 -33.82 21.10 34.08
C ILE A 201 -34.27 21.59 35.44
N ASP A 202 -35.43 22.25 35.53
CA ASP A 202 -35.93 22.85 36.76
C ASP A 202 -34.86 23.71 37.46
N ASN A 203 -34.44 23.34 38.67
CA ASN A 203 -33.41 24.03 39.45
C ASN A 203 -31.99 23.42 39.28
N ARG A 204 -31.83 22.46 38.36
CA ARG A 204 -30.57 21.75 38.09
C ARG A 204 -29.94 22.31 36.83
N MET A 205 -28.77 22.92 36.97
CA MET A 205 -27.95 23.37 35.84
C MET A 205 -26.80 22.39 35.65
N ILE A 206 -26.82 21.60 34.58
CA ILE A 206 -25.78 20.64 34.28
C ILE A 206 -24.94 21.17 33.11
N ARG A 207 -23.62 21.15 33.28
CA ARG A 207 -22.65 21.58 32.26
C ARG A 207 -21.57 20.53 32.09
N LYS A 208 -21.08 20.43 30.86
CA LYS A 208 -19.94 19.59 30.49
C LYS A 208 -19.08 20.37 29.51
N GLY A 209 -17.77 20.34 29.70
CA GLY A 209 -16.86 21.12 28.88
C GLY A 209 -15.40 20.87 29.18
N SER A 210 -14.53 21.66 28.57
CA SER A 210 -13.09 21.63 28.86
C SER A 210 -12.80 22.04 30.30
N VAL A 211 -11.67 21.57 30.83
CA VAL A 211 -11.24 21.82 32.22
C VAL A 211 -11.27 23.32 32.55
N ASP A 212 -10.67 24.17 31.71
CA ASP A 212 -10.58 25.63 31.95
C ASP A 212 -11.93 26.34 31.93
N ALA A 213 -12.85 25.87 31.07
CA ALA A 213 -14.17 26.47 30.93
C ALA A 213 -15.05 26.09 32.13
N ILE A 214 -14.98 24.84 32.56
CA ILE A 214 -15.72 24.33 33.70
C ILE A 214 -15.20 24.90 35.02
N ARG A 215 -13.88 25.04 35.19
CA ARG A 215 -13.31 25.67 36.40
C ARG A 215 -13.86 27.09 36.61
N ARG A 216 -13.85 27.92 35.56
CA ARG A 216 -14.45 29.26 35.58
C ARG A 216 -15.95 29.24 35.89
N HIS A 217 -16.69 28.28 35.35
CA HIS A 217 -18.13 28.14 35.60
C HIS A 217 -18.44 27.75 37.05
N VAL A 218 -17.67 26.81 37.62
CA VAL A 218 -17.82 26.36 39.02
C VAL A 218 -17.53 27.51 39.98
N GLU A 219 -16.43 28.23 39.77
CA GLU A 219 -16.03 29.38 40.60
C GLU A 219 -17.06 30.52 40.54
N ALA A 220 -17.60 30.81 39.35
CA ALA A 220 -18.64 31.83 39.18
C ALA A 220 -19.95 31.49 39.92
N ASN A 221 -20.24 30.20 40.13
CA ASN A 221 -21.40 29.72 40.90
C ASN A 221 -21.08 29.50 42.39
N GLY A 222 -19.95 30.01 42.90
CA GLY A 222 -19.55 29.89 44.30
C GLY A 222 -19.10 28.48 44.70
N GLY A 223 -18.74 27.63 43.75
CA GLY A 223 -18.20 26.29 43.98
C GLY A 223 -16.68 26.26 44.09
N HIS A 224 -16.16 25.13 44.56
CA HIS A 224 -14.72 24.84 44.59
C HIS A 224 -14.39 23.65 43.70
N PHE A 225 -13.28 23.73 42.97
CA PHE A 225 -12.78 22.62 42.16
C PHE A 225 -12.03 21.62 43.06
N PRO A 226 -12.49 20.37 43.23
CA PRO A 226 -11.87 19.45 44.18
C PRO A 226 -10.48 18.97 43.73
N ALA A 227 -9.54 18.83 44.66
CA ALA A 227 -8.17 18.37 44.38
C ALA A 227 -8.12 16.94 43.80
N ASP A 228 -9.05 16.06 44.19
CA ASP A 228 -9.21 14.71 43.58
C ASP A 228 -9.53 14.79 42.08
N VAL A 229 -10.33 15.77 41.68
CA VAL A 229 -10.67 15.96 40.26
C VAL A 229 -9.46 16.48 39.49
N ASP A 230 -8.67 17.40 40.06
CA ASP A 230 -7.40 17.84 39.45
C ASP A 230 -6.45 16.65 39.22
N GLN A 231 -6.31 15.75 40.20
CA GLN A 231 -5.51 14.53 40.03
C GLN A 231 -6.03 13.63 38.91
N LYS A 232 -7.35 13.50 38.76
CA LYS A 232 -7.98 12.72 37.67
C LYS A 232 -7.81 13.38 36.31
N VAL A 233 -7.91 14.70 36.24
CA VAL A 233 -7.61 15.49 35.02
C VAL A 233 -6.16 15.24 34.60
N ASP A 234 -5.22 15.34 35.54
CA ASP A 234 -3.80 15.08 35.30
C ASP A 234 -3.55 13.63 34.87
N GLN A 235 -4.25 12.66 35.48
CA GLN A 235 -4.15 11.25 35.11
C GLN A 235 -4.63 11.00 33.68
N VAL A 236 -5.78 11.56 33.29
CA VAL A 236 -6.32 11.45 31.93
C VAL A 236 -5.39 12.11 30.91
N ALA A 237 -4.87 13.30 31.24
CA ALA A 237 -3.88 13.98 30.41
C ALA A 237 -2.59 13.15 30.25
N ARG A 238 -2.13 12.47 31.31
CA ARG A 238 -0.99 11.55 31.28
C ARG A 238 -1.26 10.24 30.52
N GLN A 239 -2.51 9.92 30.21
CA GLN A 239 -2.85 8.82 29.31
C GLN A 239 -2.94 9.28 27.85
N GLY A 240 -2.71 10.57 27.60
CA GLY A 240 -2.83 11.19 26.29
C GLY A 240 -4.27 11.44 25.85
N ALA A 241 -5.25 11.24 26.72
CA ALA A 241 -6.64 11.53 26.49
C ALA A 241 -6.96 13.00 26.82
N THR A 242 -8.00 13.55 26.18
CA THR A 242 -8.52 14.88 26.54
C THR A 242 -9.55 14.74 27.66
N PRO A 243 -9.32 15.34 28.85
CA PRO A 243 -10.30 15.33 29.93
C PRO A 243 -11.41 16.35 29.64
N LEU A 244 -12.67 15.91 29.69
CA LEU A 244 -13.83 16.79 29.83
C LEU A 244 -14.41 16.64 31.23
N VAL A 245 -14.88 17.72 31.83
CA VAL A 245 -15.40 17.71 33.20
C VAL A 245 -16.91 17.91 33.16
N VAL A 246 -17.63 17.16 34.00
CA VAL A 246 -19.09 17.29 34.16
C VAL A 246 -19.39 17.86 35.54
N VAL A 247 -20.29 18.84 35.57
CA VAL A 247 -20.68 19.58 36.77
C VAL A 247 -22.19 19.71 36.82
N GLU A 248 -22.71 19.66 38.04
CA GLU A 248 -24.10 19.98 38.36
C GLU A 248 -24.14 21.11 39.39
N GLY A 249 -24.63 22.28 38.96
CA GLY A 249 -24.59 23.52 39.72
C GLY A 249 -23.16 23.96 40.02
N SER A 250 -22.75 23.82 41.28
CA SER A 250 -21.40 24.10 41.78
C SER A 250 -20.61 22.85 42.14
N ARG A 251 -21.21 21.64 42.04
CA ARG A 251 -20.58 20.36 42.41
C ARG A 251 -20.04 19.65 41.18
N VAL A 252 -18.75 19.31 41.20
CA VAL A 252 -18.13 18.49 40.16
C VAL A 252 -18.51 17.02 40.32
N LEU A 253 -18.99 16.41 39.24
CA LEU A 253 -19.42 15.00 39.22
C LEU A 253 -18.27 14.07 38.82
N GLY A 254 -17.38 14.54 37.95
CA GLY A 254 -16.20 13.78 37.54
C GLY A 254 -15.67 14.17 36.17
N VAL A 255 -14.78 13.33 35.65
CA VAL A 255 -14.06 13.53 34.40
C VAL A 255 -14.47 12.46 33.39
N ILE A 256 -14.58 12.84 32.13
CA ILE A 256 -14.76 11.96 30.98
C ILE A 256 -13.44 11.95 30.22
N ALA A 257 -12.87 10.77 30.02
CA ALA A 257 -11.71 10.61 29.17
C ALA A 257 -12.17 10.53 27.70
N LEU A 258 -11.71 11.47 26.87
CA LEU A 258 -11.82 11.36 25.41
C LEU A 258 -10.51 10.83 24.84
N LYS A 259 -10.54 9.66 24.21
CA LYS A 259 -9.37 9.08 23.54
C LYS A 259 -9.57 9.01 22.04
N ASP A 260 -8.48 9.11 21.30
CA ASP A 260 -8.49 8.87 19.87
C ASP A 260 -8.55 7.36 19.62
N ILE A 261 -9.61 6.86 18.98
CA ILE A 261 -9.85 5.42 18.85
C ILE A 261 -9.04 4.88 17.68
N ILE A 262 -8.16 3.93 17.96
CA ILE A 262 -7.38 3.22 16.95
C ILE A 262 -8.30 2.31 16.13
N LYS A 263 -8.10 2.29 14.81
CA LYS A 263 -8.86 1.41 13.91
C LYS A 263 -8.57 -0.06 14.24
N GLY A 264 -9.61 -0.89 14.22
CA GLY A 264 -9.48 -2.32 14.47
C GLY A 264 -8.54 -3.02 13.48
N GLY A 265 -7.75 -3.98 13.97
CA GLY A 265 -6.85 -4.79 13.14
C GLY A 265 -5.55 -4.11 12.72
N ILE A 266 -5.27 -2.86 13.13
CA ILE A 266 -4.10 -2.12 12.64
C ILE A 266 -2.77 -2.67 13.19
N LYS A 267 -2.80 -3.25 14.39
CA LYS A 267 -1.61 -3.79 15.05
C LYS A 267 -1.07 -5.02 14.34
N GLU A 268 -1.95 -5.93 13.95
CA GLU A 268 -1.61 -7.11 13.15
C GLU A 268 -1.04 -6.70 11.79
N ARG A 269 -1.53 -5.58 11.25
CA ARG A 269 -1.15 -5.05 9.93
C ARG A 269 0.25 -4.41 9.98
N PHE A 270 0.58 -3.64 11.00
CA PHE A 270 1.95 -3.17 11.20
C PHE A 270 2.92 -4.32 11.48
N ALA A 271 2.48 -5.38 12.17
CA ALA A 271 3.29 -6.59 12.31
C ALA A 271 3.60 -7.25 10.96
N GLN A 272 2.63 -7.31 10.03
CA GLN A 272 2.84 -7.80 8.66
C GLN A 272 3.84 -6.92 7.89
N LEU A 273 3.73 -5.60 7.95
CA LEU A 273 4.68 -4.67 7.32
C LEU A 273 6.10 -4.84 7.88
N ARG A 274 6.22 -5.00 9.19
CA ARG A 274 7.51 -5.26 9.86
C ARG A 274 8.14 -6.57 9.39
N GLN A 275 7.34 -7.63 9.20
CA GLN A 275 7.81 -8.90 8.61
C GLN A 275 8.27 -8.74 7.16
N MET A 276 7.69 -7.78 6.42
CA MET A 276 8.12 -7.42 5.07
C MET A 276 9.40 -6.56 5.04
N GLY A 277 9.90 -6.15 6.22
CA GLY A 277 11.08 -5.30 6.36
C GLY A 277 10.78 -3.80 6.26
N ILE A 278 9.52 -3.39 6.33
CA ILE A 278 9.09 -2.01 6.18
C ILE A 278 8.98 -1.38 7.58
N LYS A 279 9.73 -0.30 7.82
CA LYS A 279 9.65 0.48 9.07
C LYS A 279 8.40 1.34 9.05
N THR A 280 7.66 1.37 10.14
CA THR A 280 6.43 2.15 10.31
C THR A 280 6.64 3.28 11.31
N VAL A 281 6.40 4.52 10.87
CA VAL A 281 6.57 5.72 11.72
C VAL A 281 5.26 6.49 11.76
N MET A 282 4.72 6.68 12.96
CA MET A 282 3.55 7.52 13.17
C MET A 282 3.95 8.99 13.25
N ILE A 283 3.21 9.87 12.58
CA ILE A 283 3.39 11.32 12.64
C ILE A 283 2.15 11.94 13.28
N THR A 284 2.34 12.78 14.30
CA THR A 284 1.22 13.47 14.96
C THR A 284 1.62 14.85 15.45
N GLY A 285 0.63 15.75 15.52
CA GLY A 285 0.75 17.04 16.21
C GLY A 285 0.50 16.95 17.72
N ASP A 286 0.10 15.78 18.25
CA ASP A 286 -0.05 15.59 19.69
C ASP A 286 1.31 15.64 20.41
N ASN A 287 1.27 15.90 21.73
CA ASN A 287 2.46 15.89 22.57
C ASN A 287 3.12 14.49 22.60
N ARG A 288 4.39 14.44 23.02
CA ARG A 288 5.18 13.19 23.06
C ARG A 288 4.55 12.06 23.86
N LEU A 289 3.86 12.40 24.94
CA LEU A 289 3.32 11.42 25.88
C LEU A 289 2.07 10.73 25.31
N THR A 290 1.17 11.51 24.70
CA THR A 290 0.03 11.01 23.91
C THR A 290 0.50 10.18 22.73
N ALA A 291 1.49 10.69 21.98
CA ALA A 291 2.03 9.99 20.82
C ALA A 291 2.63 8.63 21.21
N ALA A 292 3.39 8.56 22.31
CA ALA A 292 3.96 7.29 22.79
C ALA A 292 2.89 6.26 23.18
N ALA A 293 1.82 6.71 23.86
CA ALA A 293 0.71 5.83 24.24
C ALA A 293 0.01 5.22 23.01
N ILE A 294 -0.34 6.06 22.02
CA ILE A 294 -0.98 5.62 20.78
C ILE A 294 -0.03 4.73 19.97
N ALA A 295 1.27 5.07 19.90
CA ALA A 295 2.26 4.28 19.18
C ALA A 295 2.39 2.87 19.75
N ALA A 296 2.41 2.73 21.08
CA ALA A 296 2.49 1.45 21.76
C ALA A 296 1.22 0.61 21.56
N GLU A 297 0.04 1.23 21.61
CA GLU A 297 -1.24 0.56 21.38
C GLU A 297 -1.39 0.11 19.91
N ALA A 298 -1.02 0.98 18.95
CA ALA A 298 -1.05 0.69 17.52
C ALA A 298 0.02 -0.33 17.10
N GLY A 299 1.17 -0.38 17.78
CA GLY A 299 2.28 -1.28 17.46
C GLY A 299 3.15 -0.81 16.28
N VAL A 300 3.30 0.52 16.11
CA VAL A 300 4.26 1.10 15.14
C VAL A 300 5.71 0.94 15.63
N ASP A 301 6.70 1.12 14.75
CA ASP A 301 8.12 1.03 15.11
C ASP A 301 8.62 2.30 15.83
N ASP A 302 8.12 3.46 15.43
CA ASP A 302 8.62 4.76 15.86
C ASP A 302 7.52 5.83 15.74
N PHE A 303 7.76 7.01 16.33
CA PHE A 303 6.83 8.14 16.19
C PHE A 303 7.52 9.51 16.20
N LEU A 304 6.94 10.46 15.46
CA LEU A 304 7.26 11.88 15.49
C LEU A 304 6.07 12.63 16.10
N ALA A 305 6.27 13.15 17.31
CA ALA A 305 5.30 13.97 18.03
C ALA A 305 5.52 15.47 17.75
N GLU A 306 4.50 16.29 18.01
CA GLU A 306 4.53 17.75 17.82
C GLU A 306 5.06 18.15 16.42
N ALA A 307 4.71 17.35 15.42
CA ALA A 307 5.29 17.44 14.09
C ALA A 307 4.81 18.70 13.34
N THR A 308 5.72 19.64 13.10
CA THR A 308 5.49 20.76 12.17
C THR A 308 5.62 20.28 10.71
N PRO A 309 5.04 20.99 9.72
CA PRO A 309 5.21 20.64 8.31
C PRO A 309 6.68 20.50 7.89
N GLU A 310 7.56 21.35 8.41
CA GLU A 310 9.01 21.31 8.17
C GLU A 310 9.66 20.07 8.77
N ALA A 311 9.23 19.66 9.97
CA ALA A 311 9.70 18.45 10.62
C ALA A 311 9.29 17.19 9.83
N LYS A 312 8.06 17.16 9.28
CA LYS A 312 7.62 16.07 8.38
C LYS A 312 8.52 15.97 7.15
N LEU A 313 8.79 17.10 6.48
CA LEU A 313 9.68 17.17 5.32
C LEU A 313 11.13 16.77 5.65
N ALA A 314 11.64 17.22 6.79
CA ALA A 314 12.99 16.89 7.24
C ALA A 314 13.13 15.38 7.47
N LEU A 315 12.13 14.74 8.09
CA LEU A 315 12.12 13.29 8.31
C LEU A 315 12.11 12.51 6.99
N ILE A 316 11.28 12.92 6.02
CA ILE A 316 11.25 12.30 4.68
C ILE A 316 12.63 12.41 4.02
N ARG A 317 13.21 13.62 3.98
CA ARG A 317 14.51 13.86 3.37
C ARG A 317 15.64 13.12 4.06
N GLN A 318 15.57 12.97 5.38
CA GLN A 318 16.55 12.20 6.13
C GLN A 318 16.54 10.73 5.68
N TYR A 319 15.36 10.08 5.64
CA TYR A 319 15.28 8.70 5.17
C TYR A 319 15.69 8.55 3.70
N GLN A 320 15.31 9.50 2.84
CA GLN A 320 15.73 9.52 1.44
C GLN A 320 17.26 9.67 1.30
N ALA A 321 17.89 10.50 2.14
CA ALA A 321 19.35 10.67 2.18
C ALA A 321 20.08 9.40 2.69
N GLU A 322 19.42 8.60 3.53
CA GLU A 322 19.87 7.26 3.94
C GLU A 322 19.68 6.21 2.82
N GLY A 323 19.13 6.60 1.66
CA GLY A 323 18.88 5.71 0.52
C GLY A 323 17.63 4.85 0.66
N ARG A 324 16.71 5.24 1.56
CA ARG A 324 15.42 4.53 1.77
C ARG A 324 14.30 5.19 0.98
N LEU A 325 13.45 4.39 0.35
CA LEU A 325 12.23 4.89 -0.28
C LEU A 325 11.13 5.10 0.76
N VAL A 326 10.53 6.30 0.73
CA VAL A 326 9.56 6.73 1.73
C VAL A 326 8.17 6.77 1.14
N ALA A 327 7.26 6.00 1.73
CA ALA A 327 5.83 6.17 1.52
C ALA A 327 5.22 7.05 2.60
N MET A 328 4.28 7.89 2.23
CA MET A 328 3.48 8.68 3.17
C MET A 328 1.98 8.54 2.86
N THR A 329 1.17 8.54 3.90
CA THR A 329 -0.28 8.70 3.80
C THR A 329 -0.78 9.87 4.65
N GLY A 330 -1.79 10.57 4.14
CA GLY A 330 -2.39 11.73 4.79
C GLY A 330 -3.69 12.17 4.10
N ASP A 331 -4.45 13.01 4.77
CA ASP A 331 -5.74 13.57 4.30
C ASP A 331 -5.81 15.10 4.34
N GLY A 332 -4.93 15.76 5.09
CA GLY A 332 -4.96 17.19 5.32
C GLY A 332 -4.29 18.02 4.23
N THR A 333 -4.73 19.29 4.09
CA THR A 333 -3.99 20.33 3.35
C THR A 333 -2.57 20.50 3.89
N ASN A 334 -2.39 20.31 5.19
CA ASN A 334 -1.11 20.42 5.88
C ASN A 334 -0.10 19.34 5.47
N ASP A 335 -0.59 18.22 4.91
CA ASP A 335 0.24 17.11 4.47
C ASP A 335 0.63 17.22 3.00
N ALA A 336 0.00 18.09 2.22
CA ALA A 336 0.25 18.21 0.78
C ALA A 336 1.74 18.42 0.44
N PRO A 337 2.51 19.28 1.15
CA PRO A 337 3.95 19.40 0.87
C PRO A 337 4.73 18.11 1.16
N ALA A 338 4.38 17.41 2.24
CA ALA A 338 5.04 16.18 2.65
C ALA A 338 4.70 15.01 1.71
N LEU A 339 3.43 14.90 1.29
CA LEU A 339 2.97 13.98 0.26
C LEU A 339 3.70 14.22 -1.07
N ALA A 340 3.87 15.48 -1.49
CA ALA A 340 4.59 15.80 -2.72
C ALA A 340 6.09 15.45 -2.68
N GLN A 341 6.71 15.43 -1.49
CA GLN A 341 8.11 15.09 -1.29
C GLN A 341 8.36 13.57 -1.17
N ALA A 342 7.35 12.80 -0.75
CA ALA A 342 7.43 11.36 -0.61
C ALA A 342 7.54 10.66 -1.97
N ASP A 343 8.23 9.51 -2.01
CA ASP A 343 8.37 8.72 -3.24
C ASP A 343 7.03 8.08 -3.63
N VAL A 344 6.25 7.69 -2.62
CA VAL A 344 4.91 7.13 -2.74
C VAL A 344 3.99 7.88 -1.80
N ALA A 345 2.94 8.50 -2.33
CA ALA A 345 2.06 9.36 -1.57
C ALA A 345 0.62 8.90 -1.78
N VAL A 346 0.03 8.32 -0.74
CA VAL A 346 -1.33 7.78 -0.76
C VAL A 346 -2.26 8.74 -0.03
N ALA A 347 -2.99 9.53 -0.81
CA ALA A 347 -4.03 10.42 -0.30
C ALA A 347 -5.32 9.63 -0.02
N MET A 348 -6.01 9.96 1.06
CA MET A 348 -7.33 9.39 1.33
C MET A 348 -8.42 10.08 0.49
N ASN A 349 -9.45 9.35 0.07
CA ASN A 349 -10.57 9.92 -0.68
C ASN A 349 -11.44 10.88 0.16
N SER A 350 -11.46 10.72 1.48
CA SER A 350 -12.03 11.73 2.39
C SER A 350 -11.14 12.99 2.52
N GLY A 351 -9.92 12.95 2.01
CA GLY A 351 -8.95 14.04 2.11
C GLY A 351 -9.27 15.23 1.22
N THR A 352 -8.58 16.33 1.48
CA THR A 352 -8.73 17.60 0.76
C THR A 352 -8.28 17.47 -0.70
N GLN A 353 -8.81 18.32 -1.61
CA GLN A 353 -8.38 18.31 -3.03
C GLN A 353 -6.87 18.50 -3.15
N ALA A 354 -6.28 19.39 -2.36
CA ALA A 354 -4.83 19.60 -2.31
C ALA A 354 -4.05 18.31 -1.97
N ALA A 355 -4.53 17.51 -1.02
CA ALA A 355 -3.91 16.23 -0.69
C ALA A 355 -4.03 15.21 -1.85
N LYS A 356 -5.19 15.17 -2.52
CA LYS A 356 -5.41 14.29 -3.68
C LYS A 356 -4.57 14.68 -4.90
N GLU A 357 -4.26 15.97 -5.06
CA GLU A 357 -3.41 16.47 -6.15
C GLU A 357 -1.92 16.29 -5.85
N ALA A 358 -1.52 16.42 -4.58
CA ALA A 358 -0.15 16.14 -4.15
C ALA A 358 0.17 14.64 -4.10
N GLY A 359 -0.84 13.80 -3.83
CA GLY A 359 -0.71 12.35 -3.82
C GLY A 359 -0.52 11.76 -5.22
N ASN A 360 0.40 10.81 -5.35
CA ASN A 360 0.55 10.03 -6.58
C ASN A 360 -0.34 8.77 -6.59
N MET A 361 -1.04 8.53 -5.49
CA MET A 361 -2.14 7.56 -5.37
C MET A 361 -3.27 8.13 -4.53
N VAL A 362 -4.50 7.66 -4.79
CA VAL A 362 -5.70 7.98 -4.02
C VAL A 362 -6.38 6.68 -3.60
N ASP A 363 -6.53 6.48 -2.29
CA ASP A 363 -7.31 5.38 -1.72
C ASP A 363 -8.79 5.77 -1.63
N LEU A 364 -9.62 5.11 -2.44
CA LEU A 364 -11.05 5.36 -2.52
C LEU A 364 -11.83 4.96 -1.26
N ASP A 365 -11.33 3.99 -0.50
CA ASP A 365 -12.00 3.49 0.72
C ASP A 365 -11.53 4.21 1.99
N SER A 366 -10.52 5.09 1.89
CA SER A 366 -9.94 5.84 3.02
C SER A 366 -9.55 4.93 4.20
N ASN A 367 -8.92 3.81 3.86
CA ASN A 367 -8.52 2.77 4.80
C ASN A 367 -6.99 2.60 4.81
N PRO A 368 -6.29 2.98 5.90
CA PRO A 368 -4.82 2.89 5.98
C PRO A 368 -4.30 1.47 5.76
N THR A 369 -5.10 0.43 6.04
CA THR A 369 -4.66 -0.96 5.89
C THR A 369 -4.47 -1.38 4.44
N LYS A 370 -4.99 -0.61 3.48
CA LYS A 370 -4.76 -0.84 2.05
C LYS A 370 -3.34 -0.55 1.61
N LEU A 371 -2.56 0.23 2.36
CA LEU A 371 -1.15 0.43 2.04
C LEU A 371 -0.39 -0.90 1.95
N ILE A 372 -0.79 -1.90 2.75
CA ILE A 372 -0.23 -3.24 2.67
C ILE A 372 -0.53 -3.88 1.32
N GLU A 373 -1.76 -3.74 0.84
CA GLU A 373 -2.18 -4.26 -0.45
C GLU A 373 -1.49 -3.53 -1.60
N VAL A 374 -1.38 -2.20 -1.53
CA VAL A 374 -0.66 -1.37 -2.50
C VAL A 374 0.80 -1.82 -2.61
N VAL A 375 1.50 -1.94 -1.48
CA VAL A 375 2.88 -2.42 -1.42
C VAL A 375 2.99 -3.85 -1.93
N HIS A 376 2.04 -4.72 -1.55
CA HIS A 376 2.02 -6.11 -1.99
C HIS A 376 1.86 -6.24 -3.51
N ILE A 377 0.94 -5.48 -4.12
CA ILE A 377 0.74 -5.42 -5.56
C ILE A 377 2.01 -4.93 -6.26
N GLY A 378 2.63 -3.87 -5.74
CA GLY A 378 3.92 -3.35 -6.23
C GLY A 378 5.04 -4.39 -6.17
N LYS A 379 5.22 -5.05 -5.03
CA LYS A 379 6.20 -6.15 -4.86
C LYS A 379 5.94 -7.30 -5.83
N GLN A 380 4.68 -7.71 -6.02
CA GLN A 380 4.33 -8.77 -6.96
C GLN A 380 4.72 -8.39 -8.40
N MET A 381 4.51 -7.14 -8.83
CA MET A 381 4.93 -6.68 -10.16
C MET A 381 6.44 -6.80 -10.37
N LEU A 382 7.22 -6.28 -9.42
CA LEU A 382 8.69 -6.35 -9.45
C LEU A 382 9.19 -7.80 -9.48
N MET A 383 8.62 -8.66 -8.62
CA MET A 383 9.00 -10.07 -8.53
C MET A 383 8.64 -10.85 -9.79
N THR A 384 7.51 -10.54 -10.42
CA THR A 384 7.07 -11.21 -11.65
C THR A 384 8.03 -10.90 -12.79
N ARG A 385 8.44 -9.64 -12.94
CA ARG A 385 9.45 -9.24 -13.93
C ARG A 385 10.79 -9.91 -13.69
N GLY A 386 11.31 -9.86 -12.46
CA GLY A 386 12.57 -10.51 -12.10
C GLY A 386 12.55 -12.02 -12.37
N SER A 387 11.53 -12.72 -11.89
CA SER A 387 11.38 -14.18 -12.05
C SER A 387 11.30 -14.61 -13.51
N LEU A 388 10.50 -13.91 -14.33
CA LEU A 388 10.38 -14.22 -15.75
C LEU A 388 11.66 -13.89 -16.53
N THR A 389 12.43 -12.89 -16.10
CA THR A 389 13.74 -12.57 -16.70
C THR A 389 14.74 -13.68 -16.42
N THR A 390 14.85 -14.12 -15.15
CA THR A 390 15.72 -15.25 -14.77
C THR A 390 15.33 -16.53 -15.50
N PHE A 391 14.03 -16.84 -15.56
CA PHE A 391 13.53 -18.00 -16.31
C PHE A 391 13.85 -17.90 -17.80
N SER A 392 13.59 -16.74 -18.42
CA SER A 392 13.80 -16.52 -19.86
C SER A 392 15.27 -16.64 -20.24
N ILE A 393 16.19 -16.07 -19.46
CA ILE A 393 17.64 -16.14 -19.75
C ILE A 393 18.18 -17.56 -19.53
N ALA A 394 17.72 -18.26 -18.49
CA ALA A 394 18.13 -19.64 -18.26
C ALA A 394 17.71 -20.58 -19.40
N ASN A 395 16.63 -20.26 -20.12
CA ASN A 395 16.16 -21.05 -21.27
C ASN A 395 17.17 -21.11 -22.42
N ASP A 396 18.04 -20.10 -22.54
CA ASP A 396 18.97 -19.98 -23.67
C ASP A 396 19.97 -21.14 -23.70
N VAL A 397 20.30 -21.73 -22.54
CA VAL A 397 21.18 -22.90 -22.45
C VAL A 397 20.64 -24.07 -23.29
N ALA A 398 19.37 -24.46 -23.08
CA ALA A 398 18.76 -25.55 -23.81
C ALA A 398 18.55 -25.19 -25.30
N LYS A 399 18.20 -23.94 -25.60
CA LYS A 399 18.05 -23.46 -26.98
C LYS A 399 19.36 -23.56 -27.77
N TYR A 400 20.50 -23.23 -27.16
CA TYR A 400 21.81 -23.46 -27.76
C TYR A 400 22.07 -24.93 -28.06
N PHE A 401 21.81 -25.84 -27.11
CA PHE A 401 21.98 -27.28 -27.32
C PHE A 401 21.00 -27.88 -28.33
N ALA A 402 19.86 -27.23 -28.61
CA ALA A 402 18.94 -27.66 -29.65
C ALA A 402 19.40 -27.23 -31.04
N ILE A 403 19.75 -25.94 -31.19
CA ILE A 403 19.92 -25.33 -32.52
C ILE A 403 21.36 -25.41 -33.02
N ILE A 404 22.39 -25.26 -32.17
CA ILE A 404 23.79 -25.29 -32.63
C ILE A 404 24.16 -26.61 -33.31
N PRO A 405 23.96 -27.80 -32.70
CA PRO A 405 24.32 -29.06 -33.37
C PRO A 405 23.52 -29.26 -34.66
N ALA A 406 22.24 -28.84 -34.69
CA ALA A 406 21.38 -28.96 -35.86
C ALA A 406 21.80 -28.03 -37.00
N ALA A 407 21.98 -26.74 -36.72
CA ALA A 407 22.32 -25.72 -37.71
C ALA A 407 23.68 -26.00 -38.38
N PHE A 408 24.62 -26.57 -37.63
CA PHE A 408 25.95 -26.92 -38.14
C PHE A 408 26.11 -28.38 -38.52
N ALA A 409 25.05 -29.20 -38.50
CA ALA A 409 25.15 -30.63 -38.83
C ALA A 409 25.72 -30.88 -40.24
N ALA A 410 25.44 -29.98 -41.19
CA ALA A 410 25.94 -30.05 -42.57
C ALA A 410 27.36 -29.46 -42.74
N THR A 411 27.78 -28.53 -41.90
CA THR A 411 29.09 -27.84 -42.00
C THR A 411 30.15 -28.52 -41.14
N TYR A 412 29.80 -28.89 -39.90
CA TYR A 412 30.67 -29.51 -38.91
C TYR A 412 29.97 -30.69 -38.21
N PRO A 413 29.90 -31.87 -38.85
CA PRO A 413 29.17 -33.02 -38.31
C PRO A 413 29.63 -33.48 -36.92
N GLN A 414 30.90 -33.24 -36.54
CA GLN A 414 31.38 -33.53 -35.19
C GLN A 414 30.60 -32.81 -34.08
N LEU A 415 29.94 -31.68 -34.38
CA LEU A 415 29.12 -30.96 -33.40
C LEU A 415 27.86 -31.72 -33.00
N ASN A 416 27.49 -32.79 -33.70
CA ASN A 416 26.40 -33.67 -33.28
C ASN A 416 26.62 -34.29 -31.89
N ALA A 417 27.88 -34.37 -31.41
CA ALA A 417 28.18 -34.76 -30.03
C ALA A 417 27.54 -33.82 -28.98
N LEU A 418 27.24 -32.57 -29.36
CA LEU A 418 26.56 -31.58 -28.51
C LEU A 418 25.03 -31.73 -28.52
N ASN A 419 24.46 -32.63 -29.33
CA ASN A 419 23.03 -32.95 -29.30
C ASN A 419 22.70 -33.83 -28.08
N ILE A 420 22.80 -33.25 -26.88
CA ILE A 420 22.56 -33.92 -25.59
C ILE A 420 21.11 -34.44 -25.51
N MET A 421 20.16 -33.70 -26.10
CA MET A 421 18.74 -34.07 -26.14
C MET A 421 18.43 -35.22 -27.11
N ARG A 422 19.39 -35.61 -27.96
CA ARG A 422 19.23 -36.65 -29.00
C ARG A 422 18.00 -36.38 -29.87
N LEU A 423 17.90 -35.17 -30.39
CA LEU A 423 16.80 -34.75 -31.29
C LEU A 423 16.90 -35.51 -32.63
N HIS A 424 15.74 -35.79 -33.25
CA HIS A 424 15.63 -36.73 -34.37
C HIS A 424 16.35 -36.30 -35.66
N SER A 425 16.08 -35.09 -36.14
CA SER A 425 16.73 -34.52 -37.33
C SER A 425 17.12 -33.04 -37.11
N PRO A 426 18.02 -32.46 -37.92
CA PRO A 426 18.36 -31.04 -37.83
C PRO A 426 17.13 -30.13 -37.99
N ASP A 427 16.25 -30.43 -38.95
CA ASP A 427 15.05 -29.65 -39.21
C ASP A 427 14.02 -29.79 -38.08
N SER A 428 13.82 -31.01 -37.55
CA SER A 428 12.92 -31.22 -36.41
C SER A 428 13.43 -30.54 -35.14
N ALA A 429 14.75 -30.51 -34.93
CA ALA A 429 15.37 -29.84 -33.79
C ALA A 429 15.15 -28.33 -33.80
N ILE A 430 15.40 -27.68 -34.95
CA ILE A 430 15.17 -26.25 -35.13
C ILE A 430 13.68 -25.92 -34.99
N LEU A 431 12.81 -26.72 -35.62
CA LEU A 431 11.36 -26.52 -35.54
C LEU A 431 10.85 -26.68 -34.10
N SER A 432 11.34 -27.67 -33.37
CA SER A 432 10.97 -27.90 -31.96
C SER A 432 11.38 -26.73 -31.06
N ALA A 433 12.56 -26.16 -31.28
CA ALA A 433 13.01 -24.99 -30.55
C ALA A 433 12.13 -23.76 -30.84
N VAL A 434 11.75 -23.54 -32.10
CA VAL A 434 10.86 -22.44 -32.51
C VAL A 434 9.46 -22.61 -31.92
N ILE A 435 8.88 -23.81 -31.98
CA ILE A 435 7.56 -24.12 -31.39
C ILE A 435 7.60 -23.89 -29.87
N PHE A 436 8.65 -24.37 -29.18
CA PHE A 436 8.81 -24.13 -27.75
C PHE A 436 8.85 -22.63 -27.44
N ASN A 437 9.63 -21.86 -28.20
CA ASN A 437 9.77 -20.41 -28.02
C ASN A 437 8.43 -19.65 -28.20
N ALA A 438 7.53 -20.15 -29.05
CA ALA A 438 6.19 -19.59 -29.21
C ALA A 438 5.24 -20.02 -28.09
N LEU A 439 5.18 -21.32 -27.78
CA LEU A 439 4.24 -21.86 -26.79
C LEU A 439 4.54 -21.38 -25.37
N ILE A 440 5.81 -21.21 -25.01
CA ILE A 440 6.20 -20.80 -23.66
C ILE A 440 5.59 -19.44 -23.27
N ILE A 441 5.35 -18.55 -24.24
CA ILE A 441 4.66 -17.27 -24.01
C ILE A 441 3.26 -17.52 -23.48
N VAL A 442 2.48 -18.39 -24.16
CA VAL A 442 1.10 -18.71 -23.79
C VAL A 442 1.03 -19.32 -22.38
N PHE A 443 1.95 -20.24 -22.07
CA PHE A 443 2.02 -20.86 -20.73
C PHE A 443 2.38 -19.87 -19.62
N LEU A 444 3.10 -18.79 -19.93
CA LEU A 444 3.51 -17.78 -18.96
C LEU A 444 2.55 -16.59 -18.85
N ILE A 445 1.60 -16.42 -19.77
CA ILE A 445 0.56 -15.37 -19.66
C ILE A 445 -0.17 -15.41 -18.30
N PRO A 446 -0.68 -16.56 -17.80
CA PRO A 446 -1.36 -16.60 -16.52
C PRO A 446 -0.48 -16.16 -15.35
N LEU A 447 0.81 -16.51 -15.39
CA LEU A 447 1.78 -16.10 -14.37
C LEU A 447 2.07 -14.59 -14.43
N ALA A 448 2.22 -14.06 -15.66
CA ALA A 448 2.46 -12.64 -15.89
C ALA A 448 1.29 -11.76 -15.42
N LEU A 449 0.04 -12.22 -15.62
CA LEU A 449 -1.16 -11.47 -15.25
C LEU A 449 -1.54 -11.63 -13.76
N LYS A 450 -1.48 -12.85 -13.21
CA LYS A 450 -1.80 -13.10 -11.80
C LYS A 450 -0.71 -12.59 -10.86
N GLY A 451 0.54 -12.63 -11.32
CA GLY A 451 1.73 -12.27 -10.55
C GLY A 451 2.30 -13.44 -9.74
N VAL A 452 3.58 -13.35 -9.43
CA VAL A 452 4.30 -14.30 -8.58
C VAL A 452 3.91 -14.09 -7.12
N SER A 453 3.54 -15.18 -6.42
CA SER A 453 3.19 -15.13 -5.00
C SER A 453 4.39 -14.66 -4.16
N TYR A 454 4.24 -13.51 -3.50
CA TYR A 454 5.23 -12.95 -2.60
C TYR A 454 5.26 -13.69 -1.25
N LYS A 455 6.46 -13.91 -0.71
CA LYS A 455 6.67 -14.34 0.68
C LYS A 455 7.66 -13.37 1.34
N PRO A 456 7.41 -12.91 2.58
CA PRO A 456 8.33 -12.04 3.31
C PRO A 456 9.60 -12.83 3.64
N LEU A 457 10.67 -12.53 2.93
CA LEU A 457 12.00 -13.13 3.09
C LEU A 457 13.03 -12.00 2.97
N THR A 458 14.19 -12.19 3.59
CA THR A 458 15.32 -11.27 3.39
C THR A 458 15.76 -11.27 1.92
N ALA A 459 16.36 -10.18 1.45
CA ALA A 459 16.80 -10.04 0.06
C ALA A 459 17.68 -11.22 -0.41
N SER A 460 18.61 -11.68 0.44
CA SER A 460 19.50 -12.80 0.14
C SER A 460 18.78 -14.14 0.04
N ALA A 461 17.83 -14.41 0.95
CA ALA A 461 17.01 -15.62 0.92
C ALA A 461 16.08 -15.60 -0.30
N MET A 462 15.53 -14.44 -0.64
CA MET A 462 14.65 -14.25 -1.78
C MET A 462 15.38 -14.45 -3.12
N LEU A 463 16.59 -13.88 -3.26
CA LEU A 463 17.44 -14.08 -4.44
C LEU A 463 17.78 -15.56 -4.63
N ARG A 464 18.23 -16.23 -3.57
CA ARG A 464 18.55 -17.67 -3.62
C ARG A 464 17.32 -18.47 -4.07
N ARG A 465 16.18 -18.25 -3.43
CA ARG A 465 14.93 -18.93 -3.79
C ARG A 465 14.54 -18.66 -5.24
N ASN A 466 14.69 -17.43 -5.72
CA ASN A 466 14.38 -17.06 -7.10
C ASN A 466 15.26 -17.84 -8.10
N LEU A 467 16.58 -17.88 -7.87
CA LEU A 467 17.52 -18.64 -8.71
C LEU A 467 17.25 -20.14 -8.68
N TRP A 468 16.91 -20.71 -7.51
CA TRP A 468 16.58 -22.13 -7.41
C TRP A 468 15.29 -22.49 -8.15
N ILE A 469 14.24 -21.68 -8.04
CA ILE A 469 12.94 -21.98 -8.66
C ILE A 469 12.94 -21.61 -10.14
N TYR A 470 13.25 -20.36 -10.47
CA TYR A 470 13.12 -19.83 -11.83
C TYR A 470 14.39 -20.03 -12.65
N GLY A 471 15.57 -20.06 -12.01
CA GLY A 471 16.82 -20.40 -12.69
C GLY A 471 16.89 -21.88 -13.07
N LEU A 472 16.74 -22.81 -12.11
CA LEU A 472 16.71 -24.24 -12.46
C LEU A 472 15.45 -24.62 -13.24
N GLY A 473 14.30 -24.01 -12.95
CA GLY A 473 13.10 -24.19 -13.75
C GLY A 473 13.34 -23.78 -15.20
N GLY A 474 13.94 -22.61 -15.43
CA GLY A 474 14.31 -22.15 -16.77
C GLY A 474 15.44 -22.95 -17.41
N LEU A 475 16.22 -23.70 -16.63
CA LEU A 475 17.19 -24.64 -17.17
C LEU A 475 16.51 -25.94 -17.65
N LEU A 476 15.72 -26.57 -16.79
CA LEU A 476 15.21 -27.94 -17.00
C LEU A 476 13.96 -28.00 -17.88
N VAL A 477 13.02 -27.06 -17.71
CA VAL A 477 11.77 -27.01 -18.48
C VAL A 477 12.00 -26.98 -20.00
N PRO A 478 12.92 -26.17 -20.56
CA PRO A 478 13.13 -26.17 -22.02
C PRO A 478 13.78 -27.46 -22.53
N PHE A 479 14.66 -28.12 -21.77
CA PHE A 479 15.19 -29.44 -22.17
C PHE A 479 14.06 -30.47 -22.33
N ILE A 480 13.13 -30.51 -21.37
CA ILE A 480 11.98 -31.42 -21.43
C ILE A 480 11.02 -30.98 -22.55
N GLY A 481 10.71 -29.69 -22.63
CA GLY A 481 9.76 -29.13 -23.59
C GLY A 481 10.18 -29.36 -25.03
N ILE A 482 11.43 -29.02 -25.39
CA ILE A 482 11.96 -29.24 -26.74
C ILE A 482 11.95 -30.74 -27.08
N LYS A 483 12.34 -31.61 -26.14
CA LYS A 483 12.35 -33.05 -26.37
C LYS A 483 10.94 -33.62 -26.61
N VAL A 484 9.96 -33.18 -25.84
CA VAL A 484 8.56 -33.61 -26.01
C VAL A 484 8.01 -33.16 -27.36
N ILE A 485 8.29 -31.92 -27.77
CA ILE A 485 7.85 -31.40 -29.07
C ILE A 485 8.50 -32.20 -30.21
N ASP A 486 9.81 -32.45 -30.15
CA ASP A 486 10.53 -33.25 -31.15
C ASP A 486 9.96 -34.67 -31.27
N LEU A 487 9.72 -35.32 -30.13
CA LEU A 487 9.08 -36.65 -30.09
C LEU A 487 7.69 -36.64 -30.71
N LEU A 488 6.88 -35.61 -30.47
CA LEU A 488 5.56 -35.49 -31.08
C LEU A 488 5.64 -35.29 -32.59
N LEU A 489 6.59 -34.48 -33.09
CA LEU A 489 6.82 -34.31 -34.52
C LEU A 489 7.21 -35.63 -35.18
N THR A 490 8.12 -36.40 -34.56
CA THR A 490 8.56 -37.70 -35.06
C THR A 490 7.45 -38.75 -35.02
N VAL A 491 6.72 -38.86 -33.91
CA VAL A 491 5.64 -39.86 -33.76
C VAL A 491 4.48 -39.57 -34.71
N CYS A 492 4.16 -38.30 -34.94
CA CYS A 492 3.12 -37.90 -35.90
C CYS A 492 3.62 -37.89 -37.36
N GLY A 493 4.91 -38.11 -37.61
CA GLY A 493 5.50 -38.13 -38.95
C GLY A 493 5.35 -36.80 -39.70
N LEU A 494 5.38 -35.68 -38.98
CA LEU A 494 5.15 -34.35 -39.57
C LEU A 494 6.40 -33.78 -40.25
N VAL A 495 7.59 -34.15 -39.76
CA VAL A 495 8.92 -33.73 -40.26
C VAL A 495 9.93 -34.86 -40.06
#